data_AF-A0A7D5UTD6-F1
#
_entry.id   AF-A0A7D5UTD6-F1
#
_cell.length_a   1.000
_cell.length_b   1.000
_cell.length_c   1.000
_cell.angle_alpha   90.00
_cell.angle_beta   90.00
_cell.angle_gamma   90.00
#
_symmetry.space_group_name_H-M   'P 1'
#
loop_
_entity.id
_entity.type
_entity.pdbx_description
1 polymer ?
#
loop_
_entity_poly.entity_id
_entity_poly.type
_entity_poly.pdbx_seq_one_letter_code
_entity_poly.pdbx_strand_id
1 'polypeptide(L)'
;MQLTAAVSLLFYALGLATPILDEPREVGPLSNISPLFPRAGTGDDKTDPIKAKVTVTKGSKKDPTGTGGNQLTFDVDCWAILCKDAPKVLQRVVKKRVTQNRKDSKACPSPYTRKKDPVTAPARNNKWAQSDFNSAEEYPFASSLQGGTGAYLVPVNGASQSTQGAQLANLYRANKILQFDPESTAAGASKGTWFELEFTGELGPYCDALARGDTSVCDDKHDASGPWGFDVAKFVSQWNAATGKYDYAGKN
;
A
#
# COMPACT_ATOMS: atom_id res chain seq x y z
N MET A 1 33.31 85.19 -41.63
CA MET A 1 34.62 84.77 -42.14
C MET A 1 34.62 83.25 -42.25
N GLN A 2 34.95 82.75 -43.45
CA GLN A 2 35.17 81.34 -43.76
C GLN A 2 36.46 80.78 -43.12
N LEU A 3 36.64 79.46 -43.34
CA LEU A 3 37.79 78.55 -43.08
C LEU A 3 37.63 77.71 -41.80
N THR A 4 37.76 76.38 -41.79
CA THR A 4 38.08 75.36 -42.80
C THR A 4 37.77 73.99 -42.18
N ALA A 5 37.47 72.99 -43.02
CA ALA A 5 37.20 71.61 -42.63
C ALA A 5 38.46 70.83 -42.21
N ALA A 6 38.30 69.85 -41.32
CA ALA A 6 39.09 68.61 -41.32
C ALA A 6 38.30 67.48 -40.65
N VAL A 7 38.15 66.37 -41.37
CA VAL A 7 37.53 65.11 -40.95
C VAL A 7 38.52 64.32 -40.07
N SER A 8 38.03 63.68 -39.01
CA SER A 8 38.69 62.51 -38.43
C SER A 8 37.65 61.58 -37.80
N LEU A 9 37.58 60.36 -38.33
CA LEU A 9 36.84 59.25 -37.75
C LEU A 9 37.44 58.92 -36.37
N LEU A 10 36.60 58.85 -35.33
CA LEU A 10 36.91 58.07 -34.14
C LEU A 10 35.89 56.94 -34.01
N PHE A 11 36.42 55.72 -34.05
CA PHE A 11 35.75 54.48 -33.72
C PHE A 11 35.25 54.52 -32.26
N TYR A 12 33.95 54.35 -32.05
CA TYR A 12 33.40 53.96 -30.74
C TYR A 12 33.67 52.47 -30.54
N ALA A 13 34.76 52.15 -29.84
CA ALA A 13 34.95 50.84 -29.22
C ALA A 13 34.62 50.98 -27.73
N LEU A 14 33.35 50.78 -27.37
CA LEU A 14 32.96 50.55 -25.98
C LEU A 14 33.36 49.11 -25.63
N GLY A 15 34.42 49.01 -24.82
CA GLY A 15 34.94 47.75 -24.30
C GLY A 15 33.87 46.98 -23.53
N LEU A 16 33.73 45.71 -23.88
CA LEU A 16 33.02 44.71 -23.09
C LEU A 16 33.76 44.54 -21.76
N ALA A 17 33.15 45.00 -20.66
CA ALA A 17 33.54 44.56 -19.34
C ALA A 17 33.11 43.10 -19.18
N THR A 18 34.06 42.18 -19.25
CA THR A 18 33.86 40.79 -18.82
C THR A 18 33.71 40.77 -17.29
N PRO A 19 32.67 40.14 -16.73
CA PRO A 19 32.64 39.87 -15.30
C PRO A 19 33.77 38.88 -14.97
N ILE A 20 34.55 39.25 -13.95
CA ILE A 20 35.60 38.44 -13.35
C ILE A 20 34.92 37.18 -12.79
N LEU A 21 35.30 36.01 -13.33
CA LEU A 21 34.97 34.71 -12.74
C LEU A 21 35.79 34.58 -11.45
N ASP A 22 35.12 34.57 -10.30
CA ASP A 22 35.73 34.13 -9.06
C ASP A 22 36.21 32.67 -9.23
N GLU A 23 37.44 32.41 -8.80
CA GLU A 23 38.05 31.08 -8.84
C GLU A 23 37.19 30.04 -8.08
N PRO A 24 37.18 28.77 -8.54
CA PRO A 24 36.45 27.72 -7.85
C PRO A 24 37.10 27.46 -6.50
N ARG A 25 36.37 27.80 -5.44
CA ARG A 25 36.70 27.47 -4.06
C ARG A 25 36.81 25.95 -3.94
N GLU A 26 37.99 25.43 -3.61
CA GLU A 26 38.20 24.00 -3.36
C GLU A 26 37.22 23.52 -2.29
N VAL A 27 36.27 22.69 -2.71
CA VAL A 27 35.38 21.93 -1.83
C VAL A 27 36.20 20.77 -1.27
N GLY A 28 36.44 20.80 0.04
CA GLY A 28 37.13 19.73 0.76
C GLY A 28 36.46 18.35 0.60
N PRO A 29 37.14 17.27 1.03
CA PRO A 29 36.71 15.91 0.76
C PRO A 29 35.28 15.64 1.23
N LEU A 30 34.47 15.08 0.34
CA LEU A 30 33.09 14.63 0.55
C LEU A 30 33.04 13.43 1.51
N SER A 31 33.43 13.60 2.77
CA SER A 31 33.38 12.55 3.77
C SER A 31 32.07 12.54 4.58
N ASN A 32 31.10 13.41 4.26
CA ASN A 32 29.81 13.51 4.96
C ASN A 32 28.64 13.72 3.98
N ILE A 33 28.59 12.96 2.89
CA ILE A 33 27.32 12.78 2.18
C ILE A 33 26.53 11.76 2.99
N SER A 34 25.61 12.23 3.84
CA SER A 34 24.54 11.38 4.37
C SER A 34 23.97 10.59 3.19
N PRO A 35 23.78 9.25 3.29
CA PRO A 35 23.20 8.51 2.19
C PRO A 35 21.91 9.19 1.77
N LEU A 36 21.82 9.57 0.50
CA LEU A 36 20.59 10.03 -0.12
C LEU A 36 19.57 8.92 0.08
N PHE A 37 18.75 9.03 1.13
CA PHE A 37 17.59 8.18 1.29
C PHE A 37 16.75 8.37 0.03
N PRO A 38 16.28 7.28 -0.63
CA PRO A 38 15.35 7.43 -1.73
C PRO A 38 14.19 8.31 -1.24
N ARG A 39 13.93 9.40 -1.96
CA ARG A 39 12.82 10.31 -1.66
C ARG A 39 11.57 9.44 -1.54
N ALA A 40 10.89 9.45 -0.39
CA ALA A 40 9.51 8.95 -0.34
C ALA A 40 8.73 9.73 -1.40
N GLY A 41 8.03 9.04 -2.30
CA GLY A 41 7.30 9.72 -3.38
C GLY A 41 6.31 10.74 -2.83
N THR A 42 5.93 11.75 -3.62
CA THR A 42 5.07 12.82 -3.08
C THR A 42 3.65 12.35 -2.77
N GLY A 43 3.22 11.27 -3.41
CA GLY A 43 1.85 10.75 -3.31
C GLY A 43 0.84 11.54 -4.13
N ASP A 44 1.29 12.52 -4.93
CA ASP A 44 0.40 13.34 -5.77
C ASP A 44 -0.08 12.58 -7.02
N ASP A 45 0.69 11.60 -7.48
CA ASP A 45 0.40 10.79 -8.66
C ASP A 45 0.62 9.30 -8.37
N LYS A 46 -0.09 8.44 -9.12
CA LYS A 46 0.03 6.98 -9.00
C LYS A 46 1.45 6.47 -9.32
N THR A 47 2.19 7.17 -10.18
CA THR A 47 3.57 6.85 -10.58
C THR A 47 4.61 7.33 -9.57
N ASP A 48 4.24 8.21 -8.64
CA ASP A 48 5.08 8.69 -7.54
C ASP A 48 4.38 8.54 -6.17
N PRO A 49 4.02 7.31 -5.76
CA PRO A 49 3.30 7.10 -4.52
C PRO A 49 4.21 7.28 -3.30
N ILE A 50 3.61 7.64 -2.15
CA ILE A 50 4.30 7.52 -0.87
C ILE A 50 4.58 6.05 -0.59
N LYS A 51 5.86 5.69 -0.49
CA LYS A 51 6.29 4.36 -0.05
C LYS A 51 6.22 4.29 1.48
N ALA A 52 5.20 3.62 1.99
CA ALA A 52 4.93 3.56 3.41
C ALA A 52 5.31 2.18 3.97
N LYS A 53 6.33 2.16 4.84
CA LYS A 53 6.76 0.93 5.50
C LYS A 53 5.76 0.50 6.56
N VAL A 54 5.36 -0.77 6.50
CA VAL A 54 4.54 -1.42 7.51
C VAL A 54 5.33 -2.55 8.16
N THR A 55 5.39 -2.55 9.48
CA THR A 55 6.09 -3.59 10.25
C THR A 55 5.09 -4.64 10.70
N VAL A 56 5.15 -5.79 10.03
CA VAL A 56 4.37 -6.97 10.32
C VAL A 56 4.85 -7.58 11.64
N THR A 57 3.89 -7.96 12.47
CA THR A 57 4.09 -8.52 13.81
C THR A 57 3.47 -9.91 13.88
N LYS A 58 4.24 -10.87 14.41
CA LYS A 58 3.77 -12.24 14.62
C LYS A 58 2.67 -12.32 15.67
N GLY A 59 1.75 -13.24 15.48
CA GLY A 59 0.86 -13.69 16.54
C GLY A 59 1.63 -14.46 17.63
N SER A 60 1.17 -14.40 18.87
CA SER A 60 1.80 -15.14 19.99
C SER A 60 0.75 -15.71 20.95
N LYS A 61 0.95 -16.97 21.36
CA LYS A 61 0.19 -17.59 22.47
C LYS A 61 0.44 -16.93 23.82
N LYS A 62 1.64 -16.37 24.01
CA LYS A 62 2.10 -15.80 25.29
C LYS A 62 1.51 -14.41 25.54
N ASP A 63 0.81 -13.86 24.57
CA ASP A 63 0.05 -12.62 24.74
C ASP A 63 -1.37 -12.98 25.24
N PRO A 64 -1.66 -12.83 26.55
CA PRO A 64 -2.97 -13.11 27.11
C PRO A 64 -4.07 -12.17 26.60
N THR A 65 -3.72 -11.11 25.86
CA THR A 65 -4.70 -10.22 25.20
C THR A 65 -5.12 -10.72 23.81
N GLY A 66 -4.48 -11.77 23.29
CA GLY A 66 -4.93 -12.47 22.09
C GLY A 66 -4.83 -11.66 20.80
N THR A 67 -3.89 -10.72 20.68
CA THR A 67 -3.78 -9.78 19.54
C THR A 67 -3.68 -10.44 18.17
N GLY A 68 -3.35 -11.74 18.08
CA GLY A 68 -3.29 -12.49 16.83
C GLY A 68 -2.19 -12.06 15.88
N GLY A 69 -1.35 -11.08 16.25
CA GLY A 69 -0.42 -10.42 15.33
C GLY A 69 -1.18 -9.77 14.16
N ASN A 70 -0.51 -9.51 13.06
CA ASN A 70 -1.15 -9.12 11.79
C ASN A 70 -0.50 -9.79 10.57
N GLN A 71 0.37 -10.76 10.84
CA GLN A 71 1.03 -11.57 9.83
C GLN A 71 0.03 -12.22 8.89
N LEU A 72 -1.03 -12.85 9.42
CA LEU A 72 -2.05 -13.53 8.60
C LEU A 72 -2.75 -12.54 7.66
N THR A 73 -3.22 -11.41 8.16
CA THR A 73 -3.94 -10.41 7.36
C THR A 73 -3.04 -9.76 6.30
N PHE A 74 -1.79 -9.45 6.61
CA PHE A 74 -0.88 -8.92 5.60
C PHE A 74 -0.44 -9.98 4.59
N ASP A 75 -0.35 -11.25 4.98
CA ASP A 75 -0.02 -12.33 4.05
C ASP A 75 -1.11 -12.54 2.99
N VAL A 76 -2.37 -12.28 3.35
CA VAL A 76 -3.50 -12.20 2.39
C VAL A 76 -3.28 -11.09 1.38
N ASP A 77 -2.92 -9.90 1.84
CA ASP A 77 -2.65 -8.75 0.97
C ASP A 77 -1.51 -9.06 -0.01
N CYS A 78 -0.42 -9.64 0.51
CA CYS A 78 0.75 -10.03 -0.27
C CYS A 78 0.43 -11.12 -1.28
N TRP A 79 -0.41 -12.11 -0.93
CA TRP A 79 -0.89 -13.12 -1.89
C TRP A 79 -1.67 -12.46 -3.03
N ALA A 80 -2.59 -11.56 -2.72
CA ALA A 80 -3.40 -10.89 -3.75
C ALA A 80 -2.53 -10.06 -4.70
N ILE A 81 -1.55 -9.33 -4.16
CA ILE A 81 -0.59 -8.54 -4.96
C ILE A 81 0.28 -9.45 -5.81
N LEU A 82 0.89 -10.49 -5.21
CA LEU A 82 1.89 -11.34 -5.86
C LEU A 82 1.28 -12.31 -6.87
N CYS A 83 0.15 -12.93 -6.53
CA CYS A 83 -0.39 -14.07 -7.26
C CYS A 83 -1.63 -13.73 -8.11
N LYS A 84 -2.24 -12.56 -7.92
CA LYS A 84 -3.44 -12.14 -8.66
C LYS A 84 -3.31 -10.75 -9.30
N ASP A 85 -2.10 -10.20 -9.33
CA ASP A 85 -1.80 -8.86 -9.86
C ASP A 85 -2.68 -7.76 -9.24
N ALA A 86 -3.11 -7.94 -7.99
CA ALA A 86 -3.93 -6.94 -7.32
C ALA A 86 -3.14 -5.61 -7.17
N PRO A 87 -3.82 -4.45 -7.22
CA PRO A 87 -3.16 -3.15 -7.15
C PRO A 87 -2.27 -3.01 -5.90
N LYS A 88 -0.98 -2.75 -6.11
CA LYS A 88 -0.02 -2.44 -5.02
C LYS A 88 0.01 -0.96 -4.63
N VAL A 89 -0.42 -0.08 -5.55
CA VAL A 89 -0.53 1.37 -5.32
C VAL A 89 -2.00 1.72 -5.13
N LEU A 90 -2.32 2.26 -3.95
CA LEU A 90 -3.68 2.52 -3.50
C LEU A 90 -3.89 4.01 -3.24
N GLN A 91 -5.15 4.43 -3.22
CA GLN A 91 -5.53 5.80 -2.86
C GLN A 91 -6.57 5.77 -1.76
N ARG A 92 -6.35 6.47 -0.65
CA ARG A 92 -7.20 6.34 0.55
C ARG A 92 -8.50 7.14 0.42
N VAL A 93 -9.64 6.53 0.72
CA VAL A 93 -10.96 7.18 0.59
C VAL A 93 -11.61 7.54 1.92
N VAL A 94 -12.59 8.45 1.87
CA VAL A 94 -13.40 8.86 3.02
C VAL A 94 -14.28 7.74 3.58
N LYS A 95 -14.64 7.85 4.87
CA LYS A 95 -15.44 6.85 5.63
C LYS A 95 -16.75 6.45 4.95
N LYS A 96 -17.44 7.38 4.28
CA LYS A 96 -18.66 7.08 3.50
C LYS A 96 -18.37 6.01 2.45
N ARG A 97 -17.31 6.21 1.66
CA ARG A 97 -16.88 5.26 0.63
C ARG A 97 -16.37 3.95 1.23
N VAL A 98 -15.67 3.97 2.36
CA VAL A 98 -15.27 2.73 3.08
C VAL A 98 -16.48 1.87 3.42
N THR A 99 -17.55 2.50 3.90
CA THR A 99 -18.79 1.78 4.23
C THR A 99 -19.44 1.18 2.98
N GLN A 100 -19.39 1.90 1.86
CA GLN A 100 -19.90 1.40 0.58
C GLN A 100 -19.05 0.23 0.05
N ASN A 101 -17.73 0.37 0.04
CA ASN A 101 -16.81 -0.69 -0.39
C ASN A 101 -17.05 -2.00 0.38
N ARG A 102 -17.24 -1.97 1.70
CA ARG A 102 -17.56 -3.18 2.49
C ARG A 102 -18.91 -3.82 2.15
N LYS A 103 -19.88 -3.02 1.69
CA LYS A 103 -21.18 -3.53 1.22
C LYS A 103 -21.08 -4.17 -0.16
N ASP A 104 -20.20 -3.63 -0.98
CA ASP A 104 -19.98 -4.08 -2.36
C ASP A 104 -19.13 -5.35 -2.40
N SER A 105 -18.11 -5.44 -1.55
CA SER A 105 -17.32 -6.67 -1.34
C SER A 105 -18.10 -7.75 -0.57
N LYS A 106 -19.16 -7.37 0.15
CA LYS A 106 -19.87 -8.20 1.14
C LYS A 106 -19.02 -8.67 2.32
N ALA A 107 -17.89 -8.03 2.59
CA ALA A 107 -17.08 -8.29 3.78
C ALA A 107 -17.82 -7.98 5.10
N CYS A 108 -18.88 -7.15 5.08
CA CYS A 108 -19.67 -6.81 6.27
C CYS A 108 -21.20 -6.96 6.03
N PRO A 109 -21.93 -7.78 6.82
CA PRO A 109 -21.42 -8.70 7.84
C PRO A 109 -20.60 -9.85 7.23
N SER A 110 -19.57 -10.29 7.96
CA SER A 110 -18.58 -11.27 7.49
C SER A 110 -19.23 -12.55 6.93
N PRO A 111 -18.88 -12.98 5.70
CA PRO A 111 -19.38 -14.25 5.14
C PRO A 111 -19.10 -15.46 6.02
N TYR A 112 -18.00 -15.45 6.77
CA TYR A 112 -17.55 -16.56 7.60
C TYR A 112 -18.34 -16.73 8.91
N THR A 113 -19.31 -15.85 9.16
CA THR A 113 -20.27 -15.96 10.29
C THR A 113 -21.68 -16.30 9.85
N ARG A 114 -21.96 -16.34 8.53
CA ARG A 114 -23.31 -16.47 8.01
C ARG A 114 -23.77 -17.92 8.07
N LYS A 115 -24.97 -18.12 8.61
CA LYS A 115 -25.65 -19.43 8.58
C LYS A 115 -26.20 -19.76 7.19
N LYS A 116 -26.62 -18.74 6.44
CA LYS A 116 -27.13 -18.84 5.08
C LYS A 116 -25.98 -18.54 4.12
N ASP A 117 -25.60 -19.53 3.33
CA ASP A 117 -24.48 -19.49 2.37
C ASP A 117 -23.10 -19.27 3.01
N PRO A 118 -22.65 -20.17 3.92
CA PRO A 118 -21.35 -20.04 4.55
C PRO A 118 -20.23 -20.20 3.52
N VAL A 119 -19.31 -19.25 3.50
CA VAL A 119 -18.00 -19.46 2.86
C VAL A 119 -17.15 -20.29 3.80
N THR A 120 -16.45 -21.28 3.27
CA THR A 120 -15.59 -22.16 4.06
C THR A 120 -14.52 -21.35 4.80
N ALA A 121 -14.43 -21.56 6.11
CA ALA A 121 -13.33 -21.07 6.94
C ALA A 121 -12.47 -22.26 7.41
N PRO A 122 -11.16 -22.05 7.61
CA PRO A 122 -10.29 -23.09 8.14
C PRO A 122 -10.66 -23.43 9.58
N ALA A 123 -10.28 -24.63 10.00
CA ALA A 123 -10.41 -25.03 11.40
C ALA A 123 -9.57 -24.10 12.28
N ARG A 124 -10.11 -23.75 13.46
CA ARG A 124 -9.42 -22.91 14.44
C ARG A 124 -8.07 -23.52 14.82
N ASN A 125 -7.02 -22.70 14.78
CA ASN A 125 -5.70 -23.08 15.25
C ASN A 125 -5.38 -22.41 16.59
N ASN A 126 -5.75 -23.09 17.69
CA ASN A 126 -5.44 -22.66 19.06
C ASN A 126 -3.93 -22.54 19.34
N LYS A 127 -3.08 -23.06 18.45
CA LYS A 127 -1.64 -22.86 18.58
C LYS A 127 -1.18 -21.46 18.14
N TRP A 128 -2.00 -20.73 17.39
CA TRP A 128 -1.65 -19.43 16.86
C TRP A 128 -2.57 -18.31 17.40
N ALA A 129 -3.89 -18.54 17.41
CA ALA A 129 -4.87 -17.63 18.03
C ALA A 129 -6.00 -18.41 18.71
N GLN A 130 -6.60 -17.84 19.76
CA GLN A 130 -7.68 -18.51 20.53
C GLN A 130 -9.07 -18.38 19.87
N SER A 131 -9.23 -17.43 18.96
CA SER A 131 -10.48 -17.08 18.29
C SER A 131 -10.62 -17.76 16.92
N ASP A 132 -11.85 -17.94 16.47
CA ASP A 132 -12.16 -18.46 15.13
C ASP A 132 -11.75 -17.49 14.00
N PHE A 133 -11.54 -18.05 12.80
CA PHE A 133 -11.27 -17.29 11.58
C PHE A 133 -12.57 -16.80 10.93
N ASN A 134 -13.29 -15.94 11.64
CA ASN A 134 -14.65 -15.54 11.30
C ASN A 134 -14.77 -14.10 10.77
N SER A 135 -13.66 -13.38 10.65
CA SER A 135 -13.60 -12.04 10.06
C SER A 135 -13.12 -12.14 8.61
N ALA A 136 -13.55 -11.20 7.76
CA ALA A 136 -13.18 -11.19 6.35
C ALA A 136 -12.10 -10.15 6.11
N GLU A 137 -10.86 -10.60 5.92
CA GLU A 137 -9.80 -9.75 5.39
C GLU A 137 -10.12 -9.41 3.94
N GLU A 138 -9.90 -8.16 3.54
CA GLU A 138 -10.31 -7.68 2.21
C GLU A 138 -9.17 -6.93 1.53
N TYR A 139 -8.74 -7.44 0.37
CA TYR A 139 -7.76 -6.77 -0.48
C TYR A 139 -8.24 -6.63 -1.94
N PRO A 140 -8.17 -5.43 -2.56
CA PRO A 140 -7.71 -4.17 -1.98
C PRO A 140 -8.62 -3.67 -0.84
N PHE A 141 -8.02 -2.96 0.12
CA PHE A 141 -8.71 -2.53 1.33
C PHE A 141 -9.97 -1.72 1.03
N ALA A 142 -11.05 -1.89 1.81
CA ALA A 142 -12.20 -0.98 1.70
C ALA A 142 -11.83 0.48 1.99
N SER A 143 -10.73 0.73 2.71
CA SER A 143 -10.19 2.08 2.93
C SER A 143 -9.52 2.71 1.69
N SER A 144 -9.49 2.01 0.56
CA SER A 144 -8.92 2.48 -0.70
C SER A 144 -9.98 2.66 -1.81
N LEU A 145 -9.65 3.45 -2.83
CA LEU A 145 -10.47 3.62 -4.04
C LEU A 145 -10.64 2.29 -4.80
N GLN A 146 -9.60 1.46 -4.77
CA GLN A 146 -9.51 0.16 -5.45
C GLN A 146 -10.27 -0.95 -4.74
N GLY A 147 -10.69 -0.74 -3.48
CA GLY A 147 -11.48 -1.70 -2.73
C GLY A 147 -12.95 -1.74 -3.16
N GLY A 148 -13.70 -2.68 -2.59
CA GLY A 148 -15.11 -2.87 -2.89
C GLY A 148 -15.37 -4.08 -3.78
N THR A 149 -16.19 -3.92 -4.82
CA THR A 149 -16.52 -5.00 -5.77
C THR A 149 -15.24 -5.67 -6.29
N GLY A 150 -15.20 -7.00 -6.22
CA GLY A 150 -14.05 -7.79 -6.67
C GLY A 150 -12.87 -7.83 -5.69
N ALA A 151 -12.99 -7.27 -4.49
CA ALA A 151 -11.99 -7.51 -3.44
C ALA A 151 -11.92 -9.00 -3.08
N TYR A 152 -10.70 -9.51 -2.91
CA TYR A 152 -10.44 -10.84 -2.39
C TYR A 152 -10.75 -10.87 -0.90
N LEU A 153 -11.54 -11.86 -0.50
CA LEU A 153 -11.91 -12.10 0.89
C LEU A 153 -11.28 -13.38 1.40
N VAL A 154 -10.63 -13.30 2.56
CA VAL A 154 -10.03 -14.45 3.24
C VAL A 154 -10.45 -14.49 4.71
N PRO A 155 -10.77 -15.68 5.27
CA PRO A 155 -11.09 -15.81 6.67
C PRO A 155 -9.86 -15.56 7.55
N VAL A 156 -9.98 -14.57 8.43
CA VAL A 156 -8.98 -14.23 9.44
C VAL A 156 -9.63 -14.12 10.81
N ASN A 157 -8.84 -14.13 11.88
CA ASN A 157 -9.37 -13.85 13.20
C ASN A 157 -9.54 -12.34 13.41
N GLY A 158 -10.60 -11.94 14.11
CA GLY A 158 -10.91 -10.52 14.34
C GLY A 158 -9.80 -9.75 15.06
N ALA A 159 -9.01 -10.41 15.91
CA ALA A 159 -7.87 -9.76 16.56
C ALA A 159 -6.76 -9.40 15.56
N SER A 160 -6.44 -10.27 14.60
CA SER A 160 -5.43 -9.96 13.56
C SER A 160 -5.89 -8.80 12.69
N GLN A 161 -7.16 -8.81 12.29
CA GLN A 161 -7.75 -7.73 11.51
C GLN A 161 -7.78 -6.40 12.29
N SER A 162 -8.08 -6.43 13.59
CA SER A 162 -8.02 -5.24 14.43
C SER A 162 -6.61 -4.66 14.53
N THR A 163 -5.60 -5.53 14.71
CA THR A 163 -4.19 -5.14 14.76
C THR A 163 -3.72 -4.53 13.43
N GLN A 164 -4.07 -5.15 12.29
CA GLN A 164 -3.77 -4.61 10.96
C GLN A 164 -4.43 -3.24 10.76
N GLY A 165 -5.72 -3.11 11.10
CA GLY A 165 -6.45 -1.83 11.01
C GLY A 165 -5.83 -0.72 11.88
N ALA A 166 -5.39 -1.04 13.09
CA ALA A 166 -4.70 -0.09 13.96
C ALA A 166 -3.34 0.34 13.38
N GLN A 167 -2.57 -0.60 12.81
CA GLN A 167 -1.31 -0.27 12.16
C GLN A 167 -1.49 0.57 10.90
N LEU A 168 -2.44 0.22 10.03
CA LEU A 168 -2.77 1.03 8.84
C LEU A 168 -3.20 2.43 9.26
N ALA A 169 -4.03 2.57 10.29
CA ALA A 169 -4.43 3.88 10.80
C ALA A 169 -3.23 4.71 11.28
N ASN A 170 -2.25 4.09 11.95
CA ASN A 170 -1.02 4.75 12.39
C ASN A 170 -0.14 5.14 11.20
N LEU A 171 0.05 4.22 10.26
CA LEU A 171 0.81 4.42 9.03
C LEU A 171 0.25 5.60 8.22
N TYR A 172 -1.08 5.68 8.06
CA TYR A 172 -1.69 6.79 7.35
C TYR A 172 -1.42 8.14 8.01
N ARG A 173 -1.45 8.20 9.34
CA ARG A 173 -1.15 9.45 10.07
C ARG A 173 0.32 9.82 9.97
N ALA A 174 1.22 8.85 10.19
CA ALA A 174 2.66 9.06 10.15
C ALA A 174 3.15 9.55 8.78
N ASN A 175 2.55 9.04 7.71
CA ASN A 175 2.94 9.36 6.33
C ASN A 175 2.05 10.44 5.68
N LYS A 176 1.16 11.10 6.45
CA LYS A 176 0.24 12.13 5.93
C LYS A 176 -0.59 11.66 4.72
N ILE A 177 -1.00 10.40 4.71
CA ILE A 177 -1.85 9.83 3.64
C ILE A 177 -3.29 10.32 3.85
N LEU A 178 -3.68 11.29 3.04
CA LEU A 178 -4.97 11.97 3.13
C LEU A 178 -6.09 11.13 2.51
N GLN A 179 -7.26 11.24 3.12
CA GLN A 179 -8.49 10.73 2.53
C GLN A 179 -9.01 11.73 1.49
N PHE A 180 -9.57 11.24 0.40
CA PHE A 180 -10.33 12.06 -0.54
C PHE A 180 -11.71 11.44 -0.80
N ASP A 181 -12.62 12.27 -1.30
CA ASP A 181 -13.95 11.83 -1.71
C ASP A 181 -14.03 11.83 -3.25
N PRO A 182 -14.05 10.65 -3.91
CA PRO A 182 -14.15 10.57 -5.36
C PRO A 182 -15.46 11.14 -5.91
N GLU A 183 -16.48 11.33 -5.07
CA GLU A 183 -17.80 11.86 -5.45
C GLU A 183 -17.91 13.37 -5.20
N SER A 184 -16.93 13.99 -4.53
CA SER A 184 -16.99 15.42 -4.18
C SER A 184 -16.61 16.30 -5.37
N THR A 185 -17.41 17.34 -5.59
CA THR A 185 -17.17 18.37 -6.61
C THR A 185 -16.46 19.61 -6.04
N ALA A 186 -16.18 19.64 -4.74
CA ALA A 186 -15.50 20.77 -4.11
C ALA A 186 -14.03 20.84 -4.55
N ALA A 187 -13.53 22.07 -4.76
CA ALA A 187 -12.15 22.29 -5.17
C ALA A 187 -11.16 21.67 -4.16
N GLY A 188 -10.27 20.80 -4.66
CA GLY A 188 -9.28 20.10 -3.83
C GLY A 188 -9.79 18.83 -3.12
N ALA A 189 -11.09 18.54 -3.14
CA ALA A 189 -11.65 17.36 -2.48
C ALA A 189 -11.37 16.03 -3.21
N SER A 190 -10.89 16.11 -4.46
CA SER A 190 -10.50 14.96 -5.29
C SER A 190 -9.01 14.62 -5.24
N LYS A 191 -8.18 15.42 -4.56
CA LYS A 191 -6.73 15.17 -4.44
C LYS A 191 -6.44 14.13 -3.36
N GLY A 192 -6.58 12.86 -3.71
CA GLY A 192 -6.18 11.76 -2.84
C GLY A 192 -4.69 11.52 -2.84
N THR A 193 -4.15 11.04 -1.72
CA THR A 193 -2.76 10.62 -1.62
C THR A 193 -2.60 9.17 -2.09
N TRP A 194 -1.75 8.97 -3.09
CA TRP A 194 -1.32 7.64 -3.55
C TRP A 194 -0.25 7.08 -2.62
N PHE A 195 -0.38 5.81 -2.26
CA PHE A 195 0.58 5.12 -1.39
C PHE A 195 0.80 3.68 -1.84
N GLU A 196 2.00 3.17 -1.57
CA GLU A 196 2.41 1.78 -1.77
C GLU A 196 2.93 1.26 -0.42
N LEU A 197 2.48 0.06 -0.02
CA LEU A 197 2.93 -0.57 1.21
C LEU A 197 4.23 -1.35 0.98
N GLU A 198 5.23 -1.12 1.83
CA GLU A 198 6.45 -1.92 1.90
C GLU A 198 6.41 -2.75 3.19
N PHE A 199 6.25 -4.06 3.04
CA PHE A 199 6.14 -4.99 4.18
C PHE A 199 7.51 -5.33 4.75
N THR A 200 7.65 -5.23 6.07
CA THR A 200 8.89 -5.54 6.81
C THR A 200 8.57 -6.29 8.10
N GLY A 201 9.58 -6.85 8.78
CA GLY A 201 9.42 -7.49 10.08
C GLY A 201 9.16 -9.00 9.97
N GLU A 202 8.24 -9.51 10.77
CA GLU A 202 7.94 -10.94 10.88
C GLU A 202 6.91 -11.33 9.79
N LEU A 203 7.37 -11.44 8.55
CA LEU A 203 6.52 -11.66 7.36
C LEU A 203 5.94 -13.09 7.31
N GLY A 204 4.76 -13.23 6.71
CA GLY A 204 4.22 -14.53 6.32
C GLY A 204 4.81 -15.03 5.00
N PRO A 205 4.51 -16.28 4.58
CA PRO A 205 5.09 -16.88 3.37
C PRO A 205 4.90 -16.06 2.09
N TYR A 206 3.72 -15.50 1.85
CA TYR A 206 3.46 -14.71 0.65
C TYR A 206 4.09 -13.32 0.72
N CYS A 207 4.13 -12.68 1.88
CA CYS A 207 4.86 -11.42 2.02
C CYS A 207 6.36 -11.58 1.86
N ASP A 208 6.93 -12.66 2.42
CA ASP A 208 8.33 -13.02 2.21
C ASP A 208 8.63 -13.28 0.73
N ALA A 209 7.74 -13.98 0.03
CA ALA A 209 7.87 -14.23 -1.40
C ALA A 209 7.74 -12.94 -2.23
N LEU A 210 6.79 -12.07 -1.90
CA LEU A 210 6.60 -10.76 -2.54
C LEU A 210 7.85 -9.89 -2.40
N ALA A 211 8.45 -9.85 -1.21
CA ALA A 211 9.69 -9.12 -0.95
C ALA A 211 10.87 -9.62 -1.80
N ARG A 212 10.87 -10.90 -2.18
CA ARG A 212 11.90 -11.53 -3.03
C ARG A 212 11.55 -11.56 -4.52
N GLY A 213 10.31 -11.22 -4.90
CA GLY A 213 9.81 -11.42 -6.26
C GLY A 213 9.67 -12.90 -6.64
N ASP A 214 9.46 -13.78 -5.67
CA ASP A 214 9.35 -15.23 -5.85
C ASP A 214 7.90 -15.64 -6.12
N THR A 215 7.57 -15.90 -7.38
CA THR A 215 6.20 -16.30 -7.78
C THR A 215 5.94 -17.80 -7.64
N SER A 216 6.92 -18.61 -7.22
CA SER A 216 6.74 -20.07 -7.10
C SER A 216 5.70 -20.44 -6.05
N VAL A 217 5.50 -19.60 -5.04
CA VAL A 217 4.47 -19.77 -4.02
C VAL A 217 3.04 -19.66 -4.56
N CYS A 218 2.87 -19.12 -5.77
CA CYS A 218 1.57 -18.97 -6.43
C CYS A 218 1.12 -20.23 -7.15
N ASP A 219 2.01 -21.24 -7.32
CA ASP A 219 1.65 -22.52 -7.94
C ASP A 219 0.59 -23.27 -7.11
N ASP A 220 -0.34 -23.90 -7.82
CA ASP A 220 -1.48 -24.63 -7.26
C ASP A 220 -1.07 -25.79 -6.34
N LYS A 221 0.10 -26.40 -6.58
CA LYS A 221 0.64 -27.51 -5.78
C LYS A 221 1.49 -27.03 -4.61
N HIS A 222 1.87 -25.74 -4.59
CA HIS A 222 2.67 -25.19 -3.51
C HIS A 222 1.81 -24.95 -2.26
N ASP A 223 2.22 -25.46 -1.11
CA ASP A 223 1.55 -25.20 0.17
C ASP A 223 2.29 -24.11 0.95
N ALA A 224 1.79 -22.88 0.88
CA ALA A 224 2.35 -21.73 1.58
C ALA A 224 1.71 -21.55 2.97
N SER A 225 1.57 -22.65 3.72
CA SER A 225 0.94 -22.62 5.04
C SER A 225 1.80 -21.86 6.05
N GLY A 226 1.27 -20.77 6.59
CA GLY A 226 1.94 -19.98 7.62
C GLY A 226 1.75 -20.54 9.05
N PRO A 227 2.26 -19.84 10.09
CA PRO A 227 2.12 -20.25 11.49
C PRO A 227 0.66 -20.40 11.97
N TRP A 228 -0.29 -19.77 11.28
CA TRP A 228 -1.73 -19.92 11.49
C TRP A 228 -2.28 -21.28 11.04
N GLY A 229 -1.53 -22.07 10.28
CA GLY A 229 -1.79 -23.49 10.04
C GLY A 229 -2.59 -23.83 8.80
N PHE A 230 -2.70 -22.92 7.83
CA PHE A 230 -3.30 -23.18 6.52
C PHE A 230 -2.71 -22.26 5.45
N ASP A 231 -2.83 -22.60 4.17
CA ASP A 231 -2.50 -21.70 3.06
C ASP A 231 -3.68 -20.77 2.80
N VAL A 232 -3.47 -19.44 2.89
CA VAL A 232 -4.52 -18.43 2.68
C VAL A 232 -5.16 -18.55 1.29
N ALA A 233 -4.39 -18.98 0.29
CA ALA A 233 -4.85 -19.12 -1.09
C ALA A 233 -5.93 -20.20 -1.26
N LYS A 234 -6.07 -21.13 -0.31
CA LYS A 234 -7.11 -22.18 -0.32
C LYS A 234 -8.48 -21.71 0.16
N PHE A 235 -8.58 -20.49 0.71
CA PHE A 235 -9.80 -19.97 1.33
C PHE A 235 -10.24 -18.62 0.75
N VAL A 236 -9.71 -18.26 -0.42
CA VAL A 236 -10.01 -16.99 -1.05
C VAL A 236 -11.35 -17.05 -1.75
N SER A 237 -12.18 -16.05 -1.49
CA SER A 237 -13.48 -15.86 -2.13
C SER A 237 -13.64 -14.45 -2.68
N GLN A 238 -14.48 -14.29 -3.70
CA GLN A 238 -14.92 -12.99 -4.20
C GLN A 238 -16.44 -12.97 -4.28
N TRP A 239 -17.06 -11.83 -3.97
CA TRP A 239 -18.49 -11.67 -4.16
C TRP A 239 -18.82 -11.42 -5.63
N ASN A 240 -19.69 -12.26 -6.19
CA ASN A 240 -20.22 -12.10 -7.53
C ASN A 240 -21.62 -11.48 -7.46
N ALA A 241 -21.71 -10.20 -7.83
CA ALA A 241 -22.95 -9.46 -7.80
C ALA A 241 -24.00 -9.95 -8.83
N ALA A 242 -23.56 -10.59 -9.92
CA ALA A 242 -24.46 -11.09 -10.95
C ALA A 242 -25.17 -12.39 -10.49
N THR A 243 -24.46 -13.27 -9.79
CA THR A 243 -25.01 -14.54 -9.29
C THR A 243 -25.56 -14.43 -7.87
N GLY A 244 -25.17 -13.39 -7.13
CA GLY A 244 -25.52 -13.23 -5.71
C GLY A 244 -24.84 -14.28 -4.82
N LYS A 245 -23.66 -14.76 -5.19
CA LYS A 245 -22.91 -15.81 -4.48
C LYS A 245 -21.44 -15.43 -4.30
N TYR A 246 -20.76 -16.14 -3.40
CA TYR A 246 -19.31 -16.09 -3.29
C TYR A 246 -18.69 -17.15 -4.21
N ASP A 247 -17.82 -16.71 -5.10
CA ASP A 247 -17.05 -17.59 -5.97
C ASP A 247 -15.67 -17.83 -5.34
N TYR A 248 -15.15 -19.04 -5.48
CA TYR A 248 -13.78 -19.34 -5.11
C TYR A 248 -12.82 -18.61 -6.05
N ALA A 249 -11.81 -17.94 -5.48
CA ALA A 249 -10.89 -17.09 -6.22
C ALA A 249 -9.40 -17.38 -5.92
N GLY A 250 -9.14 -18.52 -5.26
CA GLY A 250 -7.83 -18.93 -4.78
C GLY A 250 -6.88 -19.48 -5.83
N LYS A 251 -6.04 -20.43 -5.41
CA LYS A 251 -5.25 -21.35 -6.27
C LYS A 251 -6.16 -22.39 -6.91
N ASN A 252 -5.97 -22.70 -8.18
CA ASN A 252 -6.80 -23.67 -8.90
C ASN A 252 -6.36 -25.12 -8.69
#